data_AF-A0AA45GBW3-F1
#
_entry.id   AF-A0AA45GBW3-F1
#
_cell.length_a   1.000
_cell.length_b   1.000
_cell.length_c   1.000
_cell.angle_alpha   90.00
_cell.angle_beta   90.00
_cell.angle_gamma   90.00
#
_symmetry.space_group_name_H-M   'P 1'
#
loop_
_entity.id
_entity.type
_entity.pdbx_description
1 polymer ?
#
loop_
_entity_poly.entity_id
_entity_poly.type
_entity_poly.pdbx_seq_one_letter_code
_entity_poly.pdbx_strand_id
1 'polypeptide(L)' 'MSMSLEESAAARERADFQLRGSNPSTRRSAARILVNAARIRGEEPEQWVLDVAEGRLPA' A
#
# COMPACT_ATOMS: atom_id res chain seq x y z
N MET A 1 14.94 -8.02 2.85
CA MET A 1 14.00 -9.10 3.20
C MET A 1 12.60 -8.53 3.03
N SER A 2 11.77 -9.17 2.22
CA SER A 2 10.36 -8.79 2.09
C SER A 2 9.61 -9.11 3.39
N MET A 3 8.80 -8.16 3.85
CA MET A 3 7.93 -8.32 5.02
C MET A 3 6.90 -9.42 4.77
N SER A 4 6.53 -10.19 5.80
CA SER A 4 5.40 -11.12 5.73
C SER A 4 4.08 -10.36 5.56
N LEU A 5 3.03 -11.05 5.10
CA LEU A 5 1.70 -10.43 4.95
C LEU A 5 1.09 -9.98 6.29
N GLU A 6 1.39 -10.68 7.38
CA GLU A 6 0.93 -10.32 8.71
C GLU A 6 1.61 -9.04 9.21
N GLU A 7 2.93 -8.95 9.08
CA GLU A 7 3.69 -7.75 9.40
C GLU A 7 3.27 -6.57 8.52
N SER A 8 2.96 -6.82 7.25
CA SER A 8 2.47 -5.83 6.29
C SER A 8 1.08 -5.31 6.68
N ALA A 9 0.17 -6.20 7.09
CA ALA A 9 -1.13 -5.79 7.63
C ALA A 9 -0.98 -4.97 8.92
N ALA A 10 -0.09 -5.38 9.83
CA ALA A 10 0.21 -4.64 11.06
C ALA A 10 0.89 -3.29 10.79
N ALA A 11 1.65 -3.16 9.70
CA ALA A 11 2.21 -1.88 9.26
C ALA A 11 1.11 -0.93 8.77
N ARG A 12 0.16 -1.44 7.97
CA ARG A 12 -1.02 -0.67 7.54
C ARG A 12 -1.84 -0.14 8.72
N GLU A 13 -2.13 -0.97 9.71
CA GLU A 13 -2.93 -0.57 10.89
C GLU A 13 -2.27 0.55 11.71
N ARG A 14 -0.94 0.67 11.63
CA ARG A 14 -0.15 1.70 12.32
C ARG A 14 0.19 2.90 11.44
N ALA A 15 -0.20 2.90 10.17
CA ALA A 15 0.14 3.98 9.25
C ALA A 15 -0.62 5.27 9.61
N ASP A 16 0.06 6.41 9.49
CA ASP A 16 -0.52 7.73 9.77
C ASP A 16 -1.55 8.19 8.73
N PHE A 17 -1.74 7.40 7.67
CA PHE A 17 -2.70 7.66 6.61
C PHE A 17 -3.43 6.39 6.18
N GLN A 18 -4.52 6.58 5.43
CA GLN A 18 -5.33 5.49 4.91
C GLN A 18 -5.55 5.68 3.41
N LEU A 19 -5.57 4.56 2.69
CA LEU A 19 -6.03 4.53 1.30
C LEU A 19 -7.55 4.74 1.27
N ARG A 20 -7.99 5.95 0.92
CA ARG A 20 -9.42 6.27 0.83
C ARG A 20 -10.03 5.83 -0.51
N GLY A 21 -11.31 5.48 -0.48
CA GLY A 21 -12.08 5.08 -1.66
C GLY A 21 -13.37 4.35 -1.28
N SER A 22 -14.42 4.53 -2.08
CA SER A 22 -15.76 3.96 -1.83
C SER A 22 -15.82 2.44 -2.01
N ASN A 23 -14.85 1.84 -2.70
CA ASN A 23 -14.76 0.40 -2.90
C ASN A 23 -13.29 -0.08 -2.94
N PRO A 24 -13.03 -1.41 -2.84
CA PRO A 24 -11.68 -1.95 -2.86
C PRO A 24 -10.88 -1.60 -4.13
N SER A 25 -11.53 -1.50 -5.29
CA SER A 25 -10.87 -1.13 -6.54
C SER A 25 -10.31 0.30 -6.47
N THR A 26 -11.08 1.25 -5.94
CA THR A 26 -10.63 2.64 -5.73
C THR A 26 -9.44 2.72 -4.78
N ARG A 27 -9.46 1.97 -3.67
CA ARG A 27 -8.35 1.94 -2.72
C ARG A 27 -7.08 1.31 -3.32
N ARG A 28 -7.23 0.27 -4.15
CA ARG A 28 -6.10 -0.30 -4.92
C ARG A 28 -5.53 0.68 -5.93
N SER A 29 -6.36 1.49 -6.59
CA SER A 29 -5.89 2.56 -7.47
C SER A 29 -5.13 3.64 -6.70
N ALA A 30 -5.60 4.03 -5.51
CA ALA A 30 -4.87 4.94 -4.64
C ALA A 30 -3.49 4.39 -4.24
N ALA A 31 -3.41 3.10 -3.91
CA ALA A 31 -2.13 2.44 -3.62
C ALA A 31 -1.15 2.51 -4.80
N ARG A 32 -1.62 2.22 -6.02
CA ARG A 32 -0.80 2.29 -7.23
C ARG A 32 -0.27 3.70 -7.50
N ILE A 33 -1.07 4.73 -7.21
CA ILE A 33 -0.63 6.12 -7.33
C ILE A 33 0.51 6.42 -6.37
N LEU A 34 0.41 5.99 -5.11
CA LEU A 34 1.47 6.18 -4.11
C LEU A 34 2.75 5.41 -4.47
N VAL A 35 2.63 4.17 -4.94
CA VAL A 35 3.79 3.39 -5.44
C VAL A 35 4.51 4.13 -6.56
N ASN A 36 3.76 4.66 -7.53
CA ASN A 36 4.35 5.42 -8.63
C ASN A 36 5.00 6.72 -8.15
N ALA A 37 4.37 7.44 -7.21
CA ALA A 37 4.91 8.67 -6.65
C ALA A 37 6.24 8.43 -5.91
N ALA A 38 6.34 7.37 -5.10
CA ALA A 38 7.58 6.99 -4.42
C ALA A 38 8.70 6.69 -5.43
N ARG A 39 8.42 5.87 -6.44
CA ARG A 39 9.38 5.52 -7.49
C ARG A 39 9.90 6.73 -8.26
N ILE A 40 9.02 7.69 -8.59
CA ILE A 40 9.41 8.94 -9.27
C ILE A 40 10.37 9.77 -8.40
N ARG A 41 10.22 9.70 -7.07
CA ARG A 41 11.10 10.38 -6.12
C ARG A 41 12.39 9.61 -5.82
N GLY A 42 12.56 8.41 -6.37
CA GLY A 42 13.67 7.51 -6.00
C GLY A 42 13.54 6.93 -4.59
N GLU A 43 12.33 6.95 -4.03
CA GLU A 43 12.01 6.38 -2.72
C GLU A 43 11.45 4.97 -2.88
N GLU A 44 11.66 4.13 -1.87
CA GLU A 44 11.01 2.82 -1.81
C GLU A 44 9.61 2.98 -1.19
N PRO A 45 8.53 2.58 -1.89
CA PRO A 45 7.19 2.64 -1.33
C PRO A 45 7.05 1.73 -0.10
N GLU A 46 6.21 2.15 0.84
CA GLU A 46 5.88 1.32 2.00
C GLU A 46 5.31 -0.04 1.56
N GLN A 47 5.83 -1.11 2.18
CA GLN A 47 5.52 -2.47 1.75
C GLN A 47 4.02 -2.78 1.78
N TRP A 48 3.28 -2.26 2.77
CA TRP A 48 1.83 -2.47 2.86
C TRP A 48 1.06 -1.77 1.74
N VAL A 49 1.56 -0.64 1.24
CA VAL A 49 0.98 0.05 0.08
C VAL A 49 1.23 -0.77 -1.18
N LEU A 50 2.44 -1.34 -1.33
CA LEU A 50 2.78 -2.23 -2.43
C LEU A 50 1.88 -3.48 -2.44
N ASP A 51 1.67 -4.09 -1.27
CA ASP A 51 0.86 -5.30 -1.13
C ASP A 51 -0.62 -5.05 -1.42
N VAL A 52 -1.17 -3.88 -1.07
CA VAL A 52 -2.52 -3.48 -1.48
C VAL A 52 -2.60 -3.24 -2.99
N ALA A 53 -1.60 -2.58 -3.58
CA ALA A 53 -1.54 -2.29 -5.02
C ALA A 53 -1.53 -3.57 -5.89
N GLU A 54 -0.84 -4.60 -5.41
CA GLU A 54 -0.72 -5.92 -6.03
C GLU A 54 -1.87 -6.87 -5.66
N GLY A 55 -2.71 -6.48 -4.68
CA GLY A 55 -3.84 -7.29 -4.22
C GLY A 55 -3.46 -8.45 -3.31
N ARG A 56 -2.25 -8.43 -2.75
CA ARG A 56 -1.80 -9.36 -1.71
C ARG A 56 -2.40 -9.03 -0.34
N LEU A 57 -2.68 -7.75 -0.09
CA LEU A 57 -3.52 -7.29 1.03
C LEU A 57 -4.90 -6.82 0.53
N PRO A 58 -5.97 -7.02 1.33
CA PRO A 58 -7.28 -6.43 1.05
C PRO A 58 -7.14 -4.91 0.99
N ALA A 59 -7.77 -4.27 0.00
CA ALA A 59 -7.75 -2.81 -0.11
C ALA A 59 -8.76 -2.20 0.86
#